data_AF-A0A420J4S2-F1
#
_entry.id   AF-A0A420J4S2-F1
#
_cell.length_a   1.000
_cell.length_b   1.000
_cell.length_c   1.000
_cell.angle_alpha   90.00
_cell.angle_beta   90.00
_cell.angle_gamma   90.00
#
_symmetry.space_group_name_H-M   'P 1'
#
loop_
_entity.id
_entity.type
_entity.pdbx_description
1 polymer ?
#
loop_
_entity_poly.entity_id
_entity_poly.type
_entity_poly.pdbx_seq_one_letter_code
_entity_poly.pdbx_strand_id
1 'polypeptide(L)'
;MKWLHQLQMDFRPHYAVVTPDVFFEAIEVLFIGRAESWLDSVPRFSKFTDQLEEPKEFDVEEFKQALKKKFPKKSVANMSDENFQEDIQSLKQGEGETLMVYHERAQDLLRRSNGRDDASDNGLELSALEKTMLSIIVKAFIRGVRDDNLRSMIMMKSTIFHGSLQGAYEKSKKAMESISQRNDIEKKD
;
A
#
# COMPACT_ATOMS: atom_id res chain seq x y z
N MET A 1 -6.94 -2.98 12.92
CA MET A 1 -6.29 -1.70 12.61
C MET A 1 -4.95 -2.03 11.98
N LYS A 2 -4.70 -1.62 10.72
CA LYS A 2 -3.47 -1.97 9.98
C LYS A 2 -2.22 -1.33 10.61
N TRP A 3 -2.35 -0.09 11.09
CA TRP A 3 -1.28 0.64 11.76
C TRP A 3 -0.74 -0.05 13.04
N LEU A 4 -1.63 -0.56 13.92
CA LEU A 4 -1.21 -1.31 15.12
C LEU A 4 -0.42 -2.59 14.78
N HIS A 5 -0.75 -3.24 13.66
CA HIS A 5 -0.02 -4.42 13.22
C HIS A 5 1.36 -4.05 12.67
N GLN A 6 1.45 -2.95 11.93
CA GLN A 6 2.74 -2.42 11.46
C GLN A 6 3.65 -2.07 12.64
N LEU A 7 3.14 -1.35 13.63
CA LEU A 7 3.88 -1.03 14.85
C LEU A 7 4.42 -2.29 15.54
N GLN A 8 3.61 -3.36 15.62
CA GLN A 8 4.06 -4.64 16.15
C GLN A 8 5.15 -5.30 15.30
N MET A 9 5.10 -5.17 13.98
CA MET A 9 6.16 -5.66 13.09
C MET A 9 7.44 -4.85 13.25
N ASP A 10 7.35 -3.54 13.43
CA ASP A 10 8.50 -2.66 13.61
C ASP A 10 9.22 -2.95 14.94
N PHE A 11 8.51 -3.40 15.98
CA PHE A 11 9.14 -3.83 17.22
C PHE A 11 9.87 -5.19 17.13
N ARG A 12 9.40 -6.11 16.28
CA ARG A 12 9.87 -7.51 16.26
C ARG A 12 11.40 -7.67 16.12
N PRO A 13 12.13 -6.87 15.31
CA PRO A 13 13.58 -7.01 15.19
C PRO A 13 14.35 -6.53 16.42
N HIS A 14 13.74 -5.67 17.25
CA HIS A 14 14.42 -4.94 18.32
C HIS A 14 14.03 -5.43 19.71
N TYR A 15 12.84 -6.02 19.86
CA TYR A 15 12.28 -6.43 21.14
C TYR A 15 11.77 -7.86 21.09
N ALA A 16 12.28 -8.71 21.98
CA ALA A 16 11.75 -10.07 22.19
C ALA A 16 10.34 -10.02 22.83
N VAL A 17 10.11 -9.03 23.70
CA VAL A 17 8.83 -8.71 24.33
C VAL A 17 8.71 -7.19 24.35
N VAL A 18 7.57 -6.67 23.90
CA VAL A 18 7.26 -5.23 23.96
C VAL A 18 6.59 -4.95 25.30
N THR A 19 7.27 -4.25 26.20
CA THR A 19 6.72 -3.83 27.48
C THR A 19 5.73 -2.68 27.31
N PRO A 20 4.83 -2.45 28.29
CA PRO A 20 3.94 -1.29 28.27
C PRO A 20 4.67 0.04 28.12
N ASP A 21 5.81 0.23 28.78
CA ASP A 21 6.63 1.45 28.66
C ASP A 21 7.11 1.67 27.23
N VAL A 22 7.76 0.66 26.62
CA VAL A 22 8.24 0.71 25.23
C VAL A 22 7.08 0.98 24.27
N PHE A 23 5.89 0.44 24.55
CA PHE A 23 4.71 0.70 23.74
C PHE A 23 4.29 2.17 23.82
N PHE A 24 4.14 2.75 25.02
CA PHE A 24 3.69 4.13 25.20
C PHE A 24 4.75 5.17 24.79
N GLU A 25 6.03 4.89 24.96
CA GLU A 25 7.13 5.70 24.39
C GLU A 25 7.02 5.76 22.85
N ALA A 26 6.74 4.63 22.20
CA ALA A 26 6.53 4.64 20.76
C ALA A 26 5.26 5.39 20.37
N ILE A 27 4.19 5.34 21.18
CA ILE A 27 2.99 6.16 20.94
C ILE A 27 3.33 7.64 21.00
N GLU A 28 4.06 8.10 22.03
CA GLU A 28 4.52 9.48 22.18
C GLU A 28 5.28 9.97 20.93
N VAL A 29 6.22 9.16 20.44
CA VAL A 29 7.04 9.52 19.27
C VAL A 29 6.24 9.50 17.96
N LEU A 30 5.32 8.55 17.80
CA LEU A 30 4.62 8.31 16.53
C LEU A 30 3.33 9.13 16.39
N PHE A 31 2.72 9.58 17.49
CA PHE A 31 1.50 10.36 17.48
C PHE A 31 1.83 11.84 17.30
N ILE A 32 1.72 12.32 16.07
CA ILE A 32 1.95 13.73 15.73
C ILE A 32 0.69 14.44 15.23
N GLY A 33 0.58 15.74 15.49
CA GLY A 33 -0.47 16.59 14.94
C GLY A 33 -1.86 16.16 15.40
N ARG A 34 -2.74 15.76 14.46
CA ARG A 34 -4.12 15.37 14.82
C ARG A 34 -4.21 14.12 15.69
N ALA A 35 -3.22 13.24 15.64
CA ALA A 35 -3.17 12.03 16.48
C ALA A 35 -2.77 12.39 17.92
N GLU A 36 -1.76 13.26 18.06
CA GLU A 36 -1.32 13.87 19.31
C GLU A 36 -2.49 14.60 19.99
N SER A 37 -3.16 15.52 19.29
CA SER A 37 -4.31 16.25 19.86
C SER A 37 -5.46 15.33 20.29
N TRP A 38 -5.59 14.14 19.68
CA TRP A 38 -6.55 13.16 20.17
C TRP A 38 -6.05 12.46 21.44
N LEU A 39 -4.78 12.09 21.50
CA LEU A 39 -4.18 11.49 22.70
C LEU A 39 -4.33 12.43 23.90
N ASP A 40 -4.01 13.71 23.73
CA ASP A 40 -4.16 14.76 24.74
C ASP A 40 -5.61 14.92 25.20
N SER A 41 -6.57 14.68 24.30
CA SER A 41 -8.00 14.73 24.63
C SER A 41 -8.49 13.54 25.46
N VAL A 42 -7.63 12.54 25.70
CA VAL A 42 -7.94 11.35 26.50
C VAL A 42 -6.97 11.25 27.68
N PRO A 43 -7.24 11.95 28.80
CA PRO A 43 -6.34 12.02 29.96
C PRO A 43 -5.95 10.67 30.56
N ARG A 44 -6.79 9.65 30.32
CA ARG A 44 -6.53 8.26 30.72
C ARG A 44 -5.24 7.69 30.11
N PHE A 45 -4.87 8.12 28.91
CA PHE A 45 -3.71 7.60 28.19
C PHE A 45 -2.59 8.62 28.08
N SER A 46 -2.89 9.93 28.02
CA SER A 46 -1.87 10.97 27.99
C SER A 46 -0.97 10.93 29.22
N LYS A 47 -1.49 10.52 30.39
CA LYS A 47 -0.69 10.34 31.61
C LYS A 47 0.49 9.37 31.47
N PHE A 48 0.43 8.42 30.54
CA PHE A 48 1.53 7.48 30.30
C PHE A 48 2.60 8.09 29.39
N THR A 49 2.21 8.88 28.39
CA THR A 49 3.16 9.62 27.54
C THR A 49 3.76 10.83 28.26
N ASP A 50 3.02 11.43 29.19
CA ASP A 50 3.51 12.50 30.07
C ASP A 50 4.38 11.95 31.23
N GLN A 51 4.62 10.64 31.27
CA GLN A 51 5.41 9.94 32.30
C GLN A 51 4.90 10.18 33.74
N LEU A 52 3.60 10.45 33.90
CA LEU A 52 2.97 10.71 35.20
C LEU A 52 2.65 9.40 35.95
N GLU A 53 2.45 8.30 35.22
CA GLU A 53 2.19 6.97 35.78
C GLU A 53 2.87 5.87 34.93
N GLU A 54 3.20 4.74 35.56
CA GLU A 54 3.71 3.55 34.87
C GLU A 54 2.55 2.76 34.24
N PRO A 55 2.59 2.51 32.91
CA PRO A 55 1.57 1.73 32.23
C PRO A 55 1.68 0.23 32.52
N LYS A 56 0.53 -0.47 32.51
CA LYS A 56 0.46 -1.94 32.63
C LYS A 56 -0.04 -2.57 31.34
N GLU A 57 0.07 -3.89 31.25
CA GLU A 57 -0.42 -4.65 30.09
C GLU A 57 -1.90 -4.38 29.79
N PHE A 58 -2.71 -4.23 30.84
CA PHE A 58 -4.13 -3.90 30.71
C PHE A 58 -4.35 -2.54 30.04
N ASP A 59 -3.52 -1.53 30.37
CA ASP A 59 -3.62 -0.19 29.79
C ASP A 59 -3.28 -0.20 28.29
N VAL A 60 -2.32 -1.02 27.87
CA VAL A 60 -1.99 -1.24 26.45
C VAL A 60 -3.18 -1.83 25.70
N GLU A 61 -3.85 -2.83 26.27
CA GLU A 61 -5.02 -3.45 25.62
C GLU A 61 -6.21 -2.49 25.54
N GLU A 62 -6.45 -1.71 26.59
CA GLU A 62 -7.49 -0.68 26.56
C GLU A 62 -7.16 0.46 25.59
N PHE A 63 -5.89 0.87 25.49
CA PHE A 63 -5.44 1.82 24.48
C PHE A 63 -5.71 1.29 23.07
N LYS A 64 -5.32 0.04 22.79
CA LYS A 64 -5.59 -0.61 21.49
C LYS A 64 -7.09 -0.63 21.19
N GLN A 65 -7.93 -0.89 22.18
CA GLN A 65 -9.40 -0.87 22.02
C GLN A 65 -9.93 0.55 21.76
N ALA A 66 -9.50 1.54 22.54
CA ALA A 66 -9.88 2.94 22.36
C ALA A 66 -9.46 3.47 20.99
N LEU A 67 -8.25 3.12 20.55
CA LEU A 67 -7.75 3.45 19.22
C LEU A 67 -8.57 2.80 18.11
N LYS A 68 -8.90 1.50 18.24
CA LYS A 68 -9.81 0.79 17.32
C LYS A 68 -11.22 1.39 17.32
N LYS A 69 -11.70 1.96 18.43
CA LYS A 69 -13.01 2.61 18.53
C LYS A 69 -13.01 4.02 17.93
N LYS A 70 -11.95 4.80 18.16
CA LYS A 70 -11.78 6.15 17.60
C LYS A 70 -11.58 6.11 16.08
N PHE A 71 -10.79 5.14 15.64
CA PHE A 71 -10.51 4.84 14.25
C PHE A 71 -11.05 3.44 13.96
N PRO A 72 -12.38 3.27 13.88
CA PRO A 72 -12.94 2.00 13.44
C PRO A 72 -12.31 1.69 12.09
N LYS A 73 -11.91 0.41 11.89
CA LYS A 73 -11.69 -0.08 10.52
C LYS A 73 -12.89 0.44 9.75
N LYS A 74 -12.68 1.27 8.71
CA LYS A 74 -13.78 1.74 7.87
C LYS A 74 -14.62 0.50 7.58
N SER A 75 -15.83 0.47 8.13
CA SER A 75 -16.85 -0.48 7.73
C SER A 75 -17.16 -0.08 6.29
N VAL A 76 -16.37 -0.62 5.36
CA VAL A 76 -16.86 -0.82 4.02
C VAL A 76 -17.73 -2.04 4.18
N ALA A 77 -19.03 -1.81 4.35
CA ALA A 77 -20.01 -2.87 4.51
C ALA A 77 -20.01 -3.92 3.36
N ASN A 78 -19.11 -3.82 2.37
CA ASN A 78 -19.07 -4.65 1.17
C ASN A 78 -17.67 -5.14 0.75
N MET A 79 -16.64 -5.24 1.60
CA MET A 79 -15.36 -5.83 1.16
C MET A 79 -14.92 -7.01 2.03
N SER A 80 -15.49 -8.17 1.73
CA SER A 80 -14.89 -9.48 1.98
C SER A 80 -13.59 -9.62 1.17
N ASP A 81 -12.71 -10.55 1.56
CA ASP A 81 -11.52 -10.92 0.77
C ASP A 81 -11.86 -11.34 -0.68
N GLU A 82 -13.13 -11.71 -0.97
CA GLU A 82 -13.64 -11.91 -2.33
C GLU A 82 -13.53 -10.64 -3.19
N ASN A 83 -13.79 -9.46 -2.63
CA ASN A 83 -13.78 -8.20 -3.39
C ASN A 83 -12.35 -7.81 -3.83
N PHE A 84 -11.30 -8.22 -3.10
CA PHE A 84 -9.93 -7.91 -3.53
C PHE A 84 -9.49 -8.77 -4.72
N GLN A 85 -9.82 -10.06 -4.69
CA GLN A 85 -9.56 -10.96 -5.82
C GLN A 85 -10.39 -10.55 -7.04
N GLU A 86 -11.64 -10.13 -6.85
CA GLU A 86 -12.48 -9.55 -7.90
C GLU A 86 -11.92 -8.23 -8.44
N ASP A 87 -11.41 -7.34 -7.59
CA ASP A 87 -10.78 -6.09 -8.00
C ASP A 87 -9.51 -6.34 -8.84
N ILE A 88 -8.71 -7.34 -8.50
CA ILE A 88 -7.56 -7.77 -9.34
C ILE A 88 -8.05 -8.30 -10.68
N GLN A 89 -9.06 -9.18 -10.68
CA GLN A 89 -9.56 -9.81 -11.90
C GLN A 89 -10.27 -8.82 -12.83
N SER A 90 -10.89 -7.79 -12.26
CA SER A 90 -11.61 -6.74 -12.98
C SER A 90 -10.74 -5.53 -13.33
N LEU A 91 -9.47 -5.49 -12.90
CA LEU A 91 -8.53 -4.42 -13.23
C LEU A 91 -8.34 -4.33 -14.74
N LYS A 92 -8.96 -3.30 -15.33
CA LYS A 92 -8.89 -2.96 -16.76
C LYS A 92 -8.91 -1.46 -16.94
N GLN A 93 -8.19 -1.01 -17.96
CA GLN A 93 -8.16 0.38 -18.39
C GLN A 93 -9.51 0.75 -18.99
N GLY A 94 -10.14 1.79 -18.43
CA GLY A 94 -11.42 2.32 -18.86
C GLY A 94 -11.35 2.96 -20.25
N GLU A 95 -12.52 3.19 -20.85
CA GLU A 95 -12.62 3.96 -22.09
C GLU A 95 -12.26 5.43 -21.84
N GLY A 96 -11.31 5.97 -22.60
CA GLY A 96 -10.78 7.32 -22.38
C GLY A 96 -9.90 7.50 -21.14
N GLU A 97 -9.70 6.44 -20.34
CA GLU A 97 -8.82 6.49 -19.17
C GLU A 97 -7.36 6.58 -19.62
N THR A 98 -6.62 7.58 -19.11
CA THR A 98 -5.20 7.70 -19.41
C THR A 98 -4.40 6.59 -18.72
N LEU A 99 -3.26 6.22 -19.29
CA LEU A 99 -2.40 5.20 -18.70
C LEU A 99 -1.93 5.57 -17.28
N MET A 100 -1.79 6.86 -16.98
CA MET A 100 -1.42 7.38 -15.66
C MET A 100 -2.53 7.13 -14.63
N VAL A 101 -3.78 7.48 -14.96
CA VAL A 101 -4.94 7.26 -14.07
C VAL A 101 -5.15 5.75 -13.83
N TYR A 102 -4.99 4.95 -14.87
CA TYR A 102 -5.03 3.49 -14.75
C TYR A 102 -3.92 2.94 -13.84
N HIS A 103 -2.70 3.49 -13.95
CA HIS A 103 -1.58 3.14 -13.07
C HIS A 103 -1.85 3.52 -11.60
N GLU A 104 -2.40 4.71 -11.33
CA GLU A 104 -2.76 5.14 -9.97
C GLU A 104 -3.78 4.19 -9.32
N ARG A 105 -4.75 3.68 -10.09
CA ARG A 105 -5.69 2.65 -9.62
C ARG A 105 -5.00 1.34 -9.28
N ALA A 106 -4.03 0.91 -10.09
CA ALA A 106 -3.25 -0.29 -9.79
C ALA A 106 -2.37 -0.10 -8.54
N GLN A 107 -1.82 1.11 -8.32
CA GLN A 107 -1.09 1.46 -7.09
C GLN A 107 -1.99 1.52 -5.85
N ASP A 108 -3.22 2.02 -5.98
CA ASP A 108 -4.22 1.94 -4.92
C ASP A 108 -4.53 0.47 -4.57
N LEU A 109 -4.70 -0.39 -5.57
CA LEU A 109 -4.94 -1.82 -5.37
C LEU A 109 -3.76 -2.50 -4.64
N LEU A 110 -2.52 -2.17 -5.01
CA LEU A 110 -1.30 -2.67 -4.34
C LEU A 110 -1.20 -2.20 -2.88
N ARG A 111 -1.50 -0.92 -2.60
CA ARG A 111 -1.55 -0.40 -1.23
C ARG A 111 -2.65 -1.06 -0.41
N ARG A 112 -3.82 -1.32 -1.01
CA ARG A 112 -4.92 -2.04 -0.36
C ARG A 112 -4.53 -3.48 0.01
N SER A 113 -3.69 -4.12 -0.82
CA SER A 113 -3.11 -5.45 -0.60
C SER A 113 -1.92 -5.48 0.37
N ASN A 114 -1.53 -4.33 0.93
CA ASN A 114 -0.35 -4.21 1.77
C ASN A 114 0.97 -4.58 1.05
N GLY A 115 0.98 -4.51 -0.29
CA GLY A 115 2.18 -4.67 -1.10
C GLY A 115 2.92 -3.35 -1.26
N ARG A 116 4.24 -3.42 -1.33
CA ARG A 116 5.12 -2.31 -1.71
C ARG A 116 5.53 -2.46 -3.16
N ASP A 117 5.68 -1.34 -3.85
CA ASP A 117 6.02 -1.32 -5.27
C ASP A 117 7.51 -1.61 -5.53
N ASP A 118 8.35 -1.22 -4.59
CA ASP A 118 9.78 -1.50 -4.59
C ASP A 118 10.29 -1.56 -3.14
N ALA A 119 11.52 -2.03 -2.94
CA ALA A 119 12.23 -2.02 -1.65
C ALA A 119 12.59 -0.60 -1.15
N SER A 120 12.24 0.45 -1.91
CA SER A 120 12.91 1.75 -1.88
C SER A 120 12.26 2.84 -1.01
N ASP A 121 11.21 2.56 -0.22
CA ASP A 121 10.71 3.57 0.74
C ASP A 121 11.49 3.57 2.09
N ASN A 122 12.23 2.50 2.38
CA ASN A 122 12.91 2.31 3.67
C ASN A 122 14.15 1.39 3.62
N GLY A 123 14.60 0.99 2.43
CA GLY A 123 15.78 0.13 2.26
C GLY A 123 15.59 -1.32 2.69
N LEU A 124 14.36 -1.71 3.05
CA LEU A 124 14.01 -3.07 3.48
C LEU A 124 13.52 -3.87 2.28
N GLU A 125 14.08 -5.07 2.09
CA GLU A 125 13.62 -5.99 1.04
C GLU A 125 12.13 -6.29 1.13
N LEU A 126 11.50 -6.51 -0.03
CA LEU A 126 10.15 -7.05 -0.11
C LEU A 126 10.11 -8.47 0.47
N SER A 127 9.18 -8.73 1.38
CA SER A 127 8.85 -10.07 1.85
C SER A 127 8.34 -10.95 0.70
N ALA A 128 8.37 -12.28 0.88
CA ALA A 128 7.89 -13.22 -0.13
C ALA A 128 6.43 -12.94 -0.54
N LEU A 129 5.57 -12.59 0.42
CA LEU A 129 4.16 -12.27 0.18
C LEU A 129 4.00 -10.97 -0.62
N GLU A 130 4.79 -9.93 -0.29
CA GLU A 130 4.80 -8.67 -1.04
C GLU A 130 5.26 -8.89 -2.49
N LYS A 131 6.33 -9.67 -2.69
CA LYS A 131 6.81 -10.05 -4.04
C LYS A 131 5.72 -10.77 -4.84
N THR A 132 4.99 -11.69 -4.20
CA THR A 132 3.86 -12.40 -4.84
C THR A 132 2.73 -11.45 -5.21
N MET A 133 2.29 -10.58 -4.30
CA MET A 133 1.20 -9.63 -4.55
C MET A 133 1.57 -8.61 -5.64
N LEU A 134 2.78 -8.07 -5.60
CA LEU A 134 3.31 -7.18 -6.63
C LEU A 134 3.28 -7.86 -8.00
N SER A 135 3.76 -9.12 -8.08
CA SER A 135 3.74 -9.88 -9.33
C SER A 135 2.33 -10.11 -9.87
N ILE A 136 1.35 -10.40 -9.00
CA ILE A 136 -0.06 -10.58 -9.38
C ILE A 136 -0.62 -9.27 -9.96
N ILE A 137 -0.39 -8.14 -9.28
CA ILE A 137 -0.93 -6.84 -9.69
C ILE A 137 -0.25 -6.33 -10.96
N VAL A 138 1.07 -6.49 -11.12
CA VAL A 138 1.77 -6.15 -12.37
C VAL A 138 1.21 -6.94 -13.55
N LYS A 139 0.97 -8.25 -13.39
CA LYS A 139 0.35 -9.07 -14.44
C LYS A 139 -1.06 -8.63 -14.77
N ALA A 140 -1.87 -8.31 -13.76
CA ALA A 140 -3.23 -7.80 -13.94
C ALA A 140 -3.22 -6.45 -14.66
N PHE A 141 -2.34 -5.53 -14.25
CA PHE A 141 -2.18 -4.21 -14.86
C PHE A 141 -1.88 -4.33 -16.36
N ILE A 142 -0.88 -5.13 -16.74
CA ILE A 142 -0.52 -5.35 -18.14
C ILE A 142 -1.65 -5.99 -18.93
N ARG A 143 -2.30 -7.02 -18.37
CA ARG A 143 -3.43 -7.69 -19.03
C ARG A 143 -4.60 -6.74 -19.26
N GLY A 144 -4.83 -5.79 -18.35
CA GLY A 144 -5.93 -4.85 -18.41
C GLY A 144 -5.69 -3.62 -19.29
N VAL A 145 -4.51 -3.44 -19.88
CA VAL A 145 -4.26 -2.36 -20.87
C VAL A 145 -5.23 -2.51 -22.04
N ARG A 146 -5.92 -1.41 -22.39
CA ARG A 146 -7.02 -1.43 -23.38
C ARG A 146 -6.52 -1.55 -24.82
N ASP A 147 -5.43 -0.87 -25.16
CA ASP A 147 -4.84 -0.94 -26.49
C ASP A 147 -4.16 -2.30 -26.70
N ASP A 148 -4.70 -3.10 -27.62
CA ASP A 148 -4.24 -4.46 -27.91
C ASP A 148 -2.83 -4.49 -28.54
N ASN A 149 -2.48 -3.48 -29.35
CA ASN A 149 -1.15 -3.37 -29.97
C ASN A 149 -0.11 -3.01 -28.90
N LEU A 150 -0.44 -2.05 -28.04
CA LEU A 150 0.37 -1.68 -26.89
C LEU A 150 0.55 -2.86 -25.94
N ARG A 151 -0.54 -3.53 -25.58
CA ARG A 151 -0.54 -4.71 -24.70
C ARG A 151 0.35 -5.82 -25.28
N SER A 152 0.19 -6.14 -26.56
CA SER A 152 1.02 -7.17 -27.22
C SER A 152 2.50 -6.81 -27.21
N MET A 153 2.84 -5.56 -27.54
CA MET A 153 4.23 -5.09 -27.54
C MET A 153 4.87 -5.13 -26.15
N ILE A 154 4.11 -4.83 -25.11
CA ILE A 154 4.53 -4.93 -23.72
C ILE A 154 4.74 -6.40 -23.33
N MET A 155 3.79 -7.29 -23.62
CA MET A 155 3.88 -8.71 -23.24
C MET A 155 5.06 -9.44 -23.88
N MET A 156 5.53 -9.01 -25.06
CA MET A 156 6.75 -9.54 -25.69
C MET A 156 8.04 -9.21 -24.92
N LYS A 157 8.02 -8.20 -24.03
CA LYS A 157 9.17 -7.84 -23.19
C LYS A 157 9.08 -8.56 -21.85
N SER A 158 9.70 -9.74 -21.75
CA SER A 158 9.68 -10.62 -20.56
C SER A 158 10.06 -9.91 -19.25
N THR A 159 10.92 -8.89 -19.31
CA THR A 159 11.36 -8.11 -18.14
C THR A 159 10.30 -7.19 -17.55
N ILE A 160 9.12 -7.05 -18.16
CA ILE A 160 8.03 -6.23 -17.61
C ILE A 160 7.34 -6.89 -16.42
N PHE A 161 7.29 -8.21 -16.38
CA PHE A 161 6.63 -8.96 -15.30
C PHE A 161 7.50 -9.11 -14.04
N HIS A 162 8.76 -8.69 -14.13
CA HIS A 162 9.77 -8.78 -13.07
C HIS A 162 10.23 -7.35 -12.73
N GLY A 163 9.77 -6.82 -11.61
CA GLY A 163 10.09 -5.47 -11.14
C GLY A 163 8.91 -4.80 -10.46
N SER A 164 8.94 -3.48 -10.40
CA SER A 164 7.88 -2.64 -9.85
C SER A 164 6.75 -2.37 -10.86
N LEU A 165 5.56 -2.08 -10.35
CA LEU A 165 4.43 -1.50 -11.06
C LEU A 165 4.81 -0.16 -11.71
N GLN A 166 5.58 0.69 -11.02
CA GLN A 166 6.16 1.89 -11.63
C GLN A 166 7.01 1.54 -12.86
N GLY A 167 7.85 0.51 -12.76
CA GLY A 167 8.66 0.02 -13.88
C GLY A 167 7.81 -0.50 -15.04
N ALA A 168 6.70 -1.18 -14.75
CA ALA A 168 5.74 -1.63 -15.75
C ALA A 168 5.03 -0.44 -16.44
N TYR A 169 4.66 0.59 -15.68
CA TYR A 169 4.09 1.83 -16.21
C TYR A 169 5.05 2.57 -17.13
N GLU A 170 6.29 2.81 -16.72
CA GLU A 170 7.28 3.52 -17.54
C GLU A 170 7.58 2.79 -18.85
N LYS A 171 7.67 1.45 -18.80
CA LYS A 171 7.86 0.64 -20.01
C LYS A 171 6.63 0.69 -20.93
N SER A 172 5.43 0.74 -20.37
CA SER A 172 4.17 0.89 -21.10
C SER A 172 4.08 2.26 -21.77
N LYS A 173 4.44 3.32 -21.04
CA LYS A 173 4.49 4.69 -21.57
C LYS A 173 5.46 4.82 -22.75
N LYS A 174 6.70 4.30 -22.62
CA LYS A 174 7.67 4.25 -23.73
C LYS A 174 7.17 3.48 -24.95
N ALA A 175 6.47 2.37 -24.74
CA ALA A 175 5.90 1.59 -25.84
C ALA A 175 4.80 2.37 -26.56
N MET A 176 3.94 3.07 -25.81
CA MET A 176 2.89 3.94 -26.36
C MET A 176 3.49 5.05 -27.22
N GLU A 177 4.53 5.73 -26.73
CA GLU A 177 5.26 6.76 -27.50
C GLU A 177 5.87 6.20 -28.79
N SER A 178 6.44 4.99 -28.74
CA SER A 178 7.03 4.32 -29.91
C SER A 178 5.98 3.98 -30.98
N ILE A 179 4.77 3.59 -30.57
CA ILE A 179 3.66 3.30 -31.48
C ILE A 179 3.16 4.58 -32.14
N SER A 180 2.97 5.66 -31.38
CA SER A 180 2.57 6.97 -31.93
C SER A 180 3.56 7.46 -32.98
N GLN A 181 4.87 7.36 -32.72
CA GLN A 181 5.91 7.77 -33.68
C GLN A 181 5.87 6.96 -34.97
N ARG A 182 5.63 5.64 -34.92
CA ARG A 182 5.51 4.80 -36.12
C ARG A 182 4.29 5.19 -36.97
N ASN A 183 3.14 5.38 -36.33
CA ASN A 183 1.91 5.76 -37.01
C ASN A 183 2.01 7.14 -37.69
N ASP A 184 2.80 8.06 -37.14
CA ASP A 184 3.03 9.38 -37.73
C ASP A 184 3.97 9.34 -38.94
N ILE A 185 4.85 8.34 -39.02
CA ILE A 185 5.71 8.10 -40.19
C ILE A 185 4.88 7.47 -41.32
N GLU A 186 4.10 6.43 -41.03
CA GLU A 186 3.25 5.73 -42.01
C GLU A 186 2.14 6.62 -42.61
N LYS A 187 1.76 7.71 -41.96
CA LYS A 187 0.81 8.70 -42.49
C LYS A 187 1.44 9.75 -43.40
N LYS A 188 2.78 9.83 -43.46
CA LYS A 188 3.53 10.80 -44.26
C LYS A 188 4.11 10.20 -45.54
N ASP A 189 4.07 8.88 -45.67
CA ASP A 189 4.40 8.11 -46.88
C ASP A 189 3.13 7.81 -47.70
#